data_AF-A0A945SCW1-F1
#
_entry.id   AF-A0A945SCW1-F1
#
_cell.length_a   1.000
_cell.length_b   1.000
_cell.length_c   1.000
_cell.angle_alpha   90.00
_cell.angle_beta   90.00
_cell.angle_gamma   90.00
#
_symmetry.space_group_name_H-M   'P 1'
#
loop_
_entity.id
_entity.type
_entity.pdbx_description
1 polymer ?
#
loop_
_entity_poly.entity_id
_entity_poly.type
_entity_poly.pdbx_seq_one_letter_code
_entity_poly.pdbx_strand_id
1 'polypeptide(L)'
;MSDNHCQAMRELEEELGGQALPPPTAHGSPASPADVVCSVCHRLFTWDDVSLQPAAMTFTCSACLASFSATTHTVTWSRVLSSPFTYVAASVVLAGTLFAFGVGNPGRAQLAADDMGKPWHRRRGGRLALRQAARAEVRAERLSAGGDAAEAHAWLGLAGRALALSAASWEGTEAETHARIGEAVLMARMGDDSGAFEILRGMAADVPTEHPARPAYLYHYGKAAISKGQVDAGAQAWNELLKTTPQLSADNAYSKMMDQIIELASNDRRGTLLQQQLTAVCDTGPPGEKRRRDVIREMESRGLPLPAEVVQKEAARRREEGVNAVPGGGAKPARKPIVIRHFD
;
A
#
# COMPACT_ATOMS: atom_id res chain seq x y z
N MET A 1 6.13 -60.79 48.60
CA MET A 1 7.14 -59.71 48.73
C MET A 1 7.15 -59.05 50.13
N SER A 2 6.40 -59.57 51.12
CA SER A 2 6.46 -59.07 52.51
C SER A 2 7.65 -59.61 53.32
N ASP A 3 8.21 -60.76 52.92
CA ASP A 3 9.13 -61.50 53.80
C ASP A 3 10.57 -60.98 53.70
N ASN A 4 10.98 -60.43 52.55
CA ASN A 4 12.32 -59.87 52.36
C ASN A 4 12.53 -58.52 53.07
N HIS A 5 11.46 -57.78 53.36
CA HIS A 5 11.56 -56.49 54.06
C HIS A 5 11.66 -56.69 55.58
N CYS A 6 11.00 -57.71 56.12
CA CYS A 6 11.13 -58.11 57.52
C CYS A 6 12.49 -58.75 57.84
N GLN A 7 13.14 -59.40 56.87
CA GLN A 7 14.48 -59.99 57.04
C GLN A 7 15.58 -58.92 57.08
N ALA A 8 15.53 -57.92 56.17
CA ALA A 8 16.50 -56.83 56.12
C ALA A 8 16.48 -55.92 57.37
N MET A 9 15.31 -55.75 58.00
CA MET A 9 15.18 -54.98 59.25
C MET A 9 15.73 -55.74 60.47
N ARG A 10 15.63 -57.08 60.50
CA ARG A 10 16.19 -57.89 61.60
C ARG A 10 17.71 -57.99 61.55
N GLU A 11 18.30 -58.11 60.37
CA GLU A 11 19.77 -58.12 60.22
C GLU A 11 20.39 -56.79 60.67
N LEU A 12 19.69 -55.67 60.48
CA LEU A 12 20.13 -54.34 60.96
C LEU A 12 19.97 -54.15 62.47
N GLU A 13 18.97 -54.77 63.10
CA GLU A 13 18.76 -54.75 64.57
C GLU A 13 19.78 -55.64 65.31
N GLU A 14 20.30 -56.69 64.67
CA GLU A 14 21.26 -57.63 65.26
C GLU A 14 22.71 -57.09 65.23
N GLU A 15 23.08 -56.28 64.23
CA GLU A 15 24.39 -55.60 64.16
C GLU A 15 24.51 -54.38 65.11
N LEU A 16 23.38 -53.81 65.54
CA LEU A 16 23.32 -52.62 66.41
C LEU A 16 22.85 -52.96 67.84
N GLY A 17 23.40 -54.04 68.40
CA GLY A 17 23.50 -54.27 69.85
C GLY A 17 22.37 -53.71 70.73
N GLY A 18 21.12 -54.14 70.50
CA GLY A 18 20.02 -54.03 71.45
C GLY A 18 19.70 -52.62 72.00
N GLN A 19 20.05 -51.55 71.29
CA GLN A 19 19.62 -50.18 71.63
C GLN A 19 18.56 -49.73 70.63
N ALA A 20 17.34 -49.49 71.13
CA ALA A 20 16.28 -48.89 70.34
C ALA A 20 16.75 -47.54 69.78
N LEU A 21 16.97 -47.47 68.46
CA LEU A 21 17.32 -46.25 67.76
C LEU A 21 16.18 -45.21 67.97
N PRO A 22 16.49 -43.96 68.29
CA PRO A 22 15.47 -42.92 68.35
C PRO A 22 14.82 -42.78 66.97
N PRO A 23 13.49 -42.62 66.88
CA PRO A 23 12.82 -42.49 65.59
C PRO A 23 13.39 -41.27 64.84
N PRO A 24 13.61 -41.37 63.52
CA PRO A 24 14.17 -40.27 62.76
C PRO A 24 13.16 -39.10 62.77
N THR A 25 13.57 -37.98 63.34
CA THR A 25 12.74 -36.77 63.46
C THR A 25 12.67 -36.01 62.15
N ALA A 26 11.46 -35.60 61.76
CA ALA A 26 11.23 -34.76 60.60
C ALA A 26 11.87 -33.37 60.74
N HIS A 27 12.04 -32.69 59.61
CA HIS A 27 12.53 -31.31 59.57
C HIS A 27 11.52 -30.38 60.28
N GLY A 28 11.86 -29.90 61.48
CA GLY A 28 11.15 -28.80 62.14
C GLY A 28 10.37 -29.10 63.41
N SER A 29 10.28 -30.36 63.87
CA SER A 29 9.80 -30.64 65.23
C SER A 29 10.30 -32.00 65.76
N PRO A 30 10.89 -32.07 66.98
CA PRO A 30 11.52 -33.27 67.50
C PRO A 30 10.55 -34.34 68.07
N ALA A 31 9.24 -34.23 67.82
CA ALA A 31 8.24 -35.03 68.53
C ALA A 31 7.29 -35.86 67.63
N SER A 32 7.48 -35.88 66.31
CA SER A 32 6.62 -36.63 65.38
C SER A 32 7.44 -37.62 64.53
N PRO A 33 7.05 -38.90 64.45
CA PRO A 33 7.71 -39.88 63.57
C PRO A 33 7.49 -39.48 62.11
N ALA A 34 8.53 -39.58 61.28
CA ALA A 34 8.41 -39.33 59.86
C ALA A 34 7.85 -40.56 59.13
N ASP A 35 6.80 -40.36 58.31
CA ASP A 35 6.03 -41.46 57.71
C ASP A 35 6.27 -41.64 56.21
N VAL A 36 6.91 -40.67 55.52
CA VAL A 36 7.09 -40.72 54.05
C VAL A 36 8.48 -40.23 53.63
N VAL A 37 9.06 -40.87 52.61
CA VAL A 37 10.37 -40.50 52.02
C VAL A 37 10.19 -39.99 50.59
N CYS A 38 10.83 -38.86 50.25
CA CYS A 38 10.90 -38.37 48.87
C CYS A 38 11.75 -39.29 48.00
N SER A 39 11.23 -39.73 46.85
CA SER A 39 11.93 -40.65 45.93
C SER A 39 13.17 -40.08 45.25
N VAL A 40 13.34 -38.75 45.25
CA VAL A 40 14.44 -38.06 44.55
C VAL A 40 15.54 -37.63 45.51
N CYS A 41 15.19 -36.98 46.61
CA CYS A 41 16.18 -36.46 47.57
C CYS A 41 16.30 -37.28 48.85
N HIS A 42 15.50 -38.35 48.98
CA HIS A 42 15.50 -39.27 50.12
C HIS A 42 15.29 -38.62 51.50
N ARG A 43 14.79 -37.38 51.55
CA ARG A 43 14.42 -36.71 52.80
C ARG A 43 13.09 -37.23 53.34
N LEU A 44 12.98 -37.23 54.66
CA LEU A 44 11.86 -37.72 55.46
C LEU A 44 10.86 -36.59 55.77
N PHE A 45 9.56 -36.86 55.61
CA PHE A 45 8.46 -35.91 55.79
C PHE A 45 7.30 -36.54 56.58
N THR A 46 6.52 -35.69 57.27
CA THR A 46 5.28 -36.06 57.96
C THR A 46 4.06 -35.89 57.07
N TRP A 47 2.99 -36.67 57.28
CA TRP A 47 1.76 -36.58 56.47
C TRP A 47 1.08 -35.20 56.47
N ASP A 48 1.27 -34.40 57.52
CA ASP A 48 0.74 -33.03 57.60
C ASP A 48 1.39 -32.09 56.56
N ASP A 49 2.60 -32.39 56.08
CA ASP A 49 3.29 -31.61 55.04
C ASP A 49 2.93 -32.05 53.61
N VAL A 50 2.20 -33.17 53.48
CA VAL A 50 1.90 -33.80 52.20
C VAL A 50 0.56 -33.30 51.69
N SER A 51 0.57 -32.23 50.91
CA SER A 51 -0.61 -31.84 50.13
C SER A 51 -0.93 -32.95 49.11
N LEU A 52 -2.04 -33.65 49.32
CA LEU A 52 -2.65 -34.69 48.48
C LEU A 52 -2.17 -34.71 47.02
N GLN A 53 -1.32 -35.68 46.67
CA GLN A 53 -1.13 -36.09 45.28
C GLN A 53 -1.95 -37.37 45.02
N PRO A 54 -3.10 -37.28 44.35
CA PRO A 54 -3.84 -38.47 43.96
C PRO A 54 -3.09 -39.15 42.80
N ALA A 55 -2.83 -40.46 42.95
CA ALA A 55 -2.42 -41.42 41.92
C ALA A 55 -0.93 -41.58 41.55
N ALA A 56 0.04 -41.16 42.38
CA ALA A 56 1.46 -41.52 42.17
C ALA A 56 1.95 -42.58 43.18
N MET A 57 2.54 -43.68 42.69
CA MET A 57 3.14 -44.75 43.51
C MET A 57 4.38 -44.31 44.31
N THR A 58 4.87 -43.08 44.09
CA THR A 58 6.07 -42.53 44.74
C THR A 58 5.84 -41.06 45.12
N PHE A 59 6.21 -40.68 46.34
CA PHE A 59 6.11 -39.29 46.81
C PHE A 59 7.33 -38.48 46.35
N THR A 60 7.09 -37.26 45.84
CA THR A 60 8.14 -36.28 45.51
C THR A 60 7.86 -34.97 46.23
N CYS A 61 8.88 -34.41 46.90
CA CYS A 61 8.70 -33.18 47.66
C CYS A 61 8.57 -31.95 46.73
N SER A 62 7.91 -30.90 47.22
CA SER A 62 7.64 -29.65 46.49
C SER A 62 8.89 -28.98 45.92
N ALA A 63 10.03 -29.04 46.62
CA ALA A 63 11.30 -28.50 46.14
C ALA A 63 11.86 -29.28 44.93
N CYS A 64 11.79 -30.62 44.98
CA CYS A 64 12.19 -31.47 43.85
C CYS A 64 11.21 -31.31 42.67
N LEU A 65 9.91 -31.19 42.96
CA LEU A 65 8.87 -30.93 41.95
C LEU A 65 9.10 -29.58 41.24
N ALA A 66 9.43 -28.53 42.00
CA ALA A 66 9.76 -27.20 41.47
C ALA A 66 11.05 -27.21 40.62
N SER A 67 12.04 -28.03 40.99
CA SER A 67 13.26 -28.18 40.18
C SER A 67 13.01 -28.89 38.84
N PHE A 68 12.08 -29.87 38.82
CA PHE A 68 11.62 -30.55 37.61
C PHE A 68 10.76 -29.65 36.71
N SER A 69 9.91 -28.79 37.29
CA SER A 69 9.12 -27.84 36.51
C SER A 69 9.99 -26.74 35.89
N ALA A 70 11.02 -26.26 36.59
CA ALA A 70 11.96 -25.26 36.07
C ALA A 70 12.80 -25.78 34.88
N THR A 71 13.22 -27.05 34.92
CA THR A 71 13.96 -27.69 33.80
C THR A 71 13.06 -28.01 32.61
N THR A 72 11.79 -28.37 32.83
CA THR A 72 10.86 -28.63 31.73
C THR A 72 10.41 -27.37 30.99
N HIS A 73 10.27 -26.23 31.67
CA HIS A 73 9.99 -24.94 31.02
C HIS A 73 11.14 -24.42 30.14
N THR A 74 12.40 -24.59 30.55
CA THR A 74 13.56 -24.15 29.75
C THR A 74 13.79 -25.03 28.52
N VAL A 75 13.55 -26.34 28.63
CA VAL A 75 13.67 -27.30 27.50
C VAL A 75 12.52 -27.19 26.50
N THR A 76 11.32 -26.79 26.95
CA THR A 76 10.19 -26.55 26.03
C THR A 76 10.38 -25.26 25.23
N TRP A 77 10.86 -24.18 25.84
CA TRP A 77 11.16 -22.94 25.11
C TRP A 77 12.26 -23.13 24.05
N SER A 78 13.32 -23.88 24.36
CA SER A 78 14.39 -24.16 23.39
C SER A 78 13.90 -25.02 22.21
N ARG A 79 13.02 -26.00 22.45
CA ARG A 79 12.36 -26.79 21.39
C ARG A 79 11.35 -25.99 20.57
N VAL A 80 10.61 -25.09 21.20
CA VAL A 80 9.67 -24.20 20.50
C VAL A 80 10.45 -23.25 19.59
N LEU A 81 11.55 -22.63 20.06
CA LEU A 81 12.39 -21.75 19.26
C LEU A 81 13.17 -22.46 18.13
N SER A 82 13.48 -23.74 18.29
CA SER A 82 14.18 -24.56 17.27
C SER A 82 13.25 -25.23 16.26
N SER A 83 11.94 -24.99 16.34
CA SER A 83 11.05 -25.37 15.25
C SER A 83 11.36 -24.51 14.01
N PRO A 84 11.40 -25.09 12.80
CA PRO A 84 11.70 -24.32 11.59
C PRO A 84 10.68 -23.20 11.35
N PHE A 85 9.43 -23.39 11.81
CA PHE A 85 8.36 -22.40 11.71
C PHE A 85 8.58 -21.17 12.62
N THR A 86 9.05 -21.35 13.85
CA THR A 86 9.33 -20.22 14.75
C THR A 86 10.55 -19.44 14.32
N TYR A 87 11.58 -20.10 13.78
CA TYR A 87 12.74 -19.41 13.22
C TYR A 87 12.34 -18.53 12.02
N VAL A 88 11.52 -19.06 11.10
CA VAL A 88 11.00 -18.30 9.97
C VAL A 88 10.11 -17.15 10.45
N ALA A 89 9.20 -17.40 11.38
CA ALA A 89 8.34 -16.35 11.95
C ALA A 89 9.14 -15.25 12.64
N ALA A 90 10.13 -15.60 13.46
CA ALA A 90 11.04 -14.65 14.10
C ALA A 90 11.86 -13.86 13.07
N SER A 91 12.32 -14.50 11.99
CA SER A 91 13.04 -13.85 10.89
C SER A 91 12.14 -12.86 10.14
N VAL A 92 10.88 -13.22 9.88
CA VAL A 92 9.90 -12.34 9.23
C VAL A 92 9.55 -11.15 10.12
N VAL A 93 9.36 -11.37 11.43
CA VAL A 93 9.12 -10.29 12.40
C VAL A 93 10.35 -9.39 12.51
N LEU A 94 11.55 -9.95 12.59
CA LEU A 94 12.80 -9.18 12.63
C LEU A 94 12.98 -8.38 11.34
N ALA A 95 12.80 -8.99 10.18
CA ALA A 95 12.85 -8.28 8.90
C ALA A 95 11.78 -7.17 8.81
N GLY A 96 10.56 -7.44 9.28
CA GLY A 96 9.48 -6.47 9.33
C GLY A 96 9.77 -5.29 10.26
N THR A 97 10.31 -5.56 11.45
CA THR A 97 10.74 -4.51 12.39
C THR A 97 11.91 -3.70 11.84
N LEU A 98 12.95 -4.34 11.32
CA LEU A 98 14.08 -3.66 10.67
C LEU A 98 13.60 -2.78 9.51
N PHE A 99 12.68 -3.28 8.69
CA PHE A 99 12.05 -2.51 7.61
C PHE A 99 11.25 -1.31 8.15
N ALA A 100 10.47 -1.49 9.23
CA ALA A 100 9.72 -0.40 9.86
C ALA A 100 10.63 0.66 10.49
N PHE A 101 11.80 0.27 11.00
CA PHE A 101 12.85 1.18 11.47
C PHE A 101 13.71 1.77 10.34
N GLY A 102 13.37 1.49 9.07
CA GLY A 102 14.05 2.07 7.91
C GLY A 102 15.41 1.45 7.59
N VAL A 103 15.77 0.32 8.22
CA VAL A 103 17.02 -0.38 7.93
C VAL A 103 16.98 -0.92 6.50
N GLY A 104 17.88 -0.42 5.65
CA GLY A 104 17.97 -0.78 4.23
C GLY A 104 17.05 0.02 3.30
N ASN A 105 16.25 0.95 3.81
CA ASN A 105 15.46 1.85 2.97
C ASN A 105 16.16 3.21 2.89
N PRO A 106 16.74 3.59 1.73
CA PRO A 106 17.47 4.85 1.62
C PRO A 106 16.54 6.02 1.96
N GLY A 107 17.01 6.91 2.82
CA GLY A 107 16.29 8.13 3.16
C GLY A 107 16.07 9.00 1.92
N ARG A 108 15.12 9.94 1.96
CA ARG A 108 14.83 10.81 0.81
C ARG A 108 16.05 11.59 0.32
N ALA A 109 16.86 12.11 1.24
CA ALA A 109 18.08 12.82 0.89
C ALA A 109 19.11 11.92 0.19
N GLN A 110 19.22 10.66 0.64
CA GLN A 110 20.10 9.66 0.03
C GLN A 110 19.60 9.27 -1.37
N LEU A 111 18.29 9.06 -1.53
CA LEU A 111 17.67 8.81 -2.85
C LEU A 111 17.89 9.98 -3.81
N ALA A 112 17.74 11.23 -3.35
CA ALA A 112 17.98 12.41 -4.16
C ALA A 112 19.45 12.48 -4.61
N ALA A 113 20.39 12.24 -3.69
CA ALA A 113 21.81 12.19 -4.02
C ALA A 113 22.13 11.09 -5.05
N ASP A 114 21.57 9.90 -4.87
CA ASP A 114 21.70 8.78 -5.81
C ASP A 114 21.10 9.09 -7.18
N ASP A 115 20.11 9.97 -7.25
CA ASP A 115 19.37 10.29 -8.47
C ASP A 115 20.00 11.44 -9.29
N MET A 116 20.91 12.25 -8.72
CA MET A 116 21.45 13.48 -9.35
C MET A 116 22.17 13.28 -10.70
N GLY A 117 22.60 12.06 -11.05
CA GLY A 117 23.24 11.77 -12.34
C GLY A 117 22.45 10.84 -13.25
N LYS A 118 21.22 10.48 -12.86
CA LYS A 118 20.43 9.48 -13.59
C LYS A 118 19.46 10.15 -14.58
N PRO A 119 19.21 9.52 -15.74
CA PRO A 119 18.13 9.95 -16.62
C PRO A 119 16.80 9.89 -15.85
N TRP A 120 15.88 10.79 -16.19
CA TRP A 120 14.65 11.05 -15.42
C TRP A 120 13.85 9.77 -15.08
N HIS A 121 13.73 8.84 -16.04
CA HIS A 121 12.98 7.60 -15.86
C HIS A 121 13.65 6.59 -14.91
N ARG A 122 14.93 6.78 -14.58
CA ARG A 122 15.67 5.97 -13.60
C ARG A 122 15.73 6.59 -12.22
N ARG A 123 15.33 7.86 -12.06
CA ARG A 123 15.27 8.53 -10.76
C ARG A 123 14.22 7.83 -9.88
N ARG A 124 14.66 7.29 -8.74
CA ARG A 124 13.82 6.48 -7.84
C ARG A 124 12.89 7.35 -7.00
N GLY A 125 13.33 8.53 -6.57
CA GLY A 125 12.55 9.45 -5.75
C GLY A 125 11.21 9.80 -6.39
N GLY A 126 11.25 10.30 -7.62
CA GLY A 126 10.04 10.67 -8.37
C GLY A 126 9.12 9.48 -8.61
N ARG A 127 9.67 8.31 -8.96
CA ARG A 127 8.86 7.09 -9.17
C ARG A 127 8.13 6.61 -7.92
N LEU A 128 8.78 6.68 -6.75
CA LEU A 128 8.17 6.29 -5.49
C LEU A 128 7.03 7.25 -5.11
N ALA A 129 7.26 8.54 -5.30
CA ALA A 129 6.26 9.57 -5.06
C ALA A 129 5.05 9.44 -6.02
N LEU A 130 5.29 9.23 -7.32
CA LEU A 130 4.21 8.97 -8.31
C LEU A 130 3.38 7.73 -7.94
N ARG A 131 4.03 6.64 -7.51
CA ARG A 131 3.31 5.43 -7.05
C ARG A 131 2.51 5.66 -5.77
N GLN A 132 3.00 6.54 -4.89
CA GLN A 132 2.25 6.95 -3.72
C GLN A 132 1.01 7.75 -4.12
N ALA A 133 1.14 8.70 -5.04
CA ALA A 133 0.02 9.45 -5.59
C ALA A 133 -1.05 8.52 -6.17
N ALA A 134 -0.65 7.61 -7.07
CA ALA A 134 -1.56 6.65 -7.69
C ALA A 134 -2.34 5.81 -6.66
N ARG A 135 -1.66 5.31 -5.61
CA ARG A 135 -2.32 4.53 -4.55
C ARG A 135 -3.30 5.38 -3.73
N ALA A 136 -2.91 6.61 -3.44
CA ALA A 136 -3.74 7.55 -2.69
C ALA A 136 -4.98 7.94 -3.48
N GLU A 137 -4.88 8.16 -4.78
CA GLU A 137 -6.05 8.43 -5.65
C GLU A 137 -7.01 7.25 -5.72
N VAL A 138 -6.51 6.03 -5.96
CA VAL A 138 -7.35 4.81 -5.96
C VAL A 138 -8.07 4.63 -4.62
N ARG A 139 -7.39 4.94 -3.51
CA ARG A 139 -7.99 4.90 -2.17
C ARG A 139 -9.07 5.98 -2.03
N ALA A 140 -8.79 7.21 -2.45
CA ALA A 140 -9.74 8.32 -2.43
C ALA A 140 -11.00 8.02 -3.26
N GLU A 141 -10.85 7.43 -4.44
CA GLU A 141 -11.97 7.03 -5.30
C GLU A 141 -12.86 5.98 -4.64
N ARG A 142 -12.26 4.97 -4.01
CA ARG A 142 -13.01 3.94 -3.26
C ARG A 142 -13.76 4.55 -2.07
N LEU A 143 -13.14 5.47 -1.35
CA LEU A 143 -13.77 6.16 -0.22
C LEU A 143 -14.91 7.08 -0.66
N SER A 144 -14.71 7.82 -1.75
CA SER A 144 -15.74 8.66 -2.36
C SER A 144 -16.95 7.83 -2.80
N ALA A 145 -16.71 6.68 -3.46
CA ALA A 145 -17.77 5.74 -3.83
C ALA A 145 -18.48 5.11 -2.60
N GLY A 146 -17.77 4.97 -1.47
CA GLY A 146 -18.30 4.52 -0.20
C GLY A 146 -19.01 5.60 0.64
N GLY A 147 -19.03 6.85 0.18
CA GLY A 147 -19.68 7.97 0.87
C GLY A 147 -18.83 8.68 1.93
N ASP A 148 -17.57 8.31 2.10
CA ASP A 148 -16.66 8.99 3.05
C ASP A 148 -15.89 10.11 2.33
N ALA A 149 -16.57 11.24 2.14
CA ALA A 149 -16.02 12.40 1.45
C ALA A 149 -14.84 13.04 2.19
N ALA A 150 -14.84 13.02 3.53
CA ALA A 150 -13.80 13.64 4.34
C ALA A 150 -12.50 12.85 4.27
N GLU A 151 -12.56 11.52 4.43
CA GLU A 151 -11.38 10.68 4.28
C GLU A 151 -10.87 10.71 2.82
N ALA A 152 -11.77 10.65 1.84
CA ALA A 152 -11.42 10.78 0.43
C ALA A 152 -10.64 12.08 0.15
N HIS A 153 -11.08 13.20 0.71
CA HIS A 153 -10.41 14.48 0.57
C HIS A 153 -8.99 14.47 1.19
N ALA A 154 -8.81 13.87 2.37
CA ALA A 154 -7.49 13.72 2.98
C ALA A 154 -6.52 12.90 2.10
N TRP A 155 -7.02 11.84 1.48
CA TRP A 155 -6.24 11.01 0.54
C TRP A 155 -5.91 11.75 -0.77
N LEU A 156 -6.81 12.58 -1.29
CA LEU A 156 -6.50 13.47 -2.41
C LEU A 156 -5.39 14.47 -2.04
N GLY A 157 -5.41 15.01 -0.82
CA GLY A 157 -4.35 15.89 -0.33
C GLY A 157 -2.99 15.17 -0.23
N LEU A 158 -2.99 13.90 0.17
CA LEU A 158 -1.78 13.07 0.15
C LEU A 158 -1.28 12.85 -1.28
N ALA A 159 -2.18 12.58 -2.22
CA ALA A 159 -1.84 12.41 -3.63
C ALA A 159 -1.23 13.68 -4.24
N GLY A 160 -1.83 14.85 -3.98
CA GLY A 160 -1.31 16.15 -4.44
C GLY A 160 0.10 16.42 -3.91
N ARG A 161 0.34 16.24 -2.61
CA ARG A 161 1.69 16.37 -2.03
C ARG A 161 2.69 15.38 -2.62
N ALA A 162 2.26 14.16 -2.92
CA ALA A 162 3.12 13.17 -3.56
C ALA A 162 3.46 13.55 -5.01
N LEU A 163 2.55 14.15 -5.76
CA LEU A 163 2.84 14.70 -7.09
C LEU A 163 3.79 15.89 -7.02
N ALA A 164 3.64 16.79 -6.05
CA ALA A 164 4.59 17.89 -5.81
C ALA A 164 6.02 17.38 -5.56
N LEU A 165 6.16 16.32 -4.74
CA LEU A 165 7.45 15.65 -4.50
C LEU A 165 7.99 14.97 -5.76
N SER A 166 7.09 14.42 -6.58
CA SER A 166 7.45 13.81 -7.86
C SER A 166 7.99 14.85 -8.83
N ALA A 167 7.33 16.01 -8.93
CA ALA A 167 7.77 17.13 -9.74
C ALA A 167 9.16 17.62 -9.33
N ALA A 168 9.38 17.87 -8.03
CA ALA A 168 10.70 18.27 -7.51
C ALA A 168 11.81 17.25 -7.82
N SER A 169 11.50 15.95 -7.80
CA SER A 169 12.48 14.90 -8.15
C SER A 169 12.81 14.86 -9.64
N TRP A 170 11.93 15.40 -10.48
CA TRP A 170 12.02 15.43 -11.92
C TRP A 170 12.27 16.82 -12.48
N GLU A 171 12.74 17.75 -11.65
CA GLU A 171 13.04 19.12 -12.03
C GLU A 171 13.87 19.19 -13.31
N GLY A 172 13.43 20.04 -14.23
CA GLY A 172 14.04 20.29 -15.54
C GLY A 172 13.79 19.20 -16.57
N THR A 173 12.80 18.33 -16.37
CA THR A 173 12.48 17.22 -17.29
C THR A 173 11.01 17.28 -17.69
N GLU A 174 10.64 16.70 -18.85
CA GLU A 174 9.24 16.65 -19.30
C GLU A 174 8.29 16.05 -18.26
N ALA A 175 8.79 15.14 -17.41
CA ALA A 175 8.01 14.49 -16.38
C ALA A 175 7.58 15.44 -15.24
N GLU A 176 8.31 16.52 -15.01
CA GLU A 176 7.94 17.57 -14.06
C GLU A 176 6.61 18.21 -14.46
N THR A 177 6.49 18.62 -15.73
CA THR A 177 5.30 19.27 -16.27
C THR A 177 4.05 18.43 -16.04
N HIS A 178 4.14 17.13 -16.31
CA HIS A 178 3.02 16.22 -16.06
C HIS A 178 2.67 16.18 -14.57
N ALA A 179 3.65 16.01 -13.68
CA ALA A 179 3.41 15.94 -12.24
C ALA A 179 2.80 17.24 -11.68
N ARG A 180 3.23 18.41 -12.16
CA ARG A 180 2.66 19.72 -11.76
C ARG A 180 1.23 19.92 -12.24
N ILE A 181 0.90 19.49 -13.46
CA ILE A 181 -0.50 19.50 -13.93
C ILE A 181 -1.35 18.60 -13.03
N GLY A 182 -0.89 17.38 -12.73
CA GLY A 182 -1.61 16.47 -11.84
C GLY A 182 -1.80 17.03 -10.43
N GLU A 183 -0.78 17.68 -9.87
CA GLU A 183 -0.89 18.41 -8.59
C GLU A 183 -2.03 19.44 -8.62
N ALA A 184 -2.07 20.29 -9.65
CA ALA A 184 -3.12 21.29 -9.83
C ALA A 184 -4.51 20.66 -10.01
N VAL A 185 -4.61 19.55 -10.75
CA VAL A 185 -5.86 18.81 -10.93
C VAL A 185 -6.41 18.30 -9.60
N LEU A 186 -5.53 17.77 -8.74
CA LEU A 186 -5.91 17.30 -7.41
C LEU A 186 -6.31 18.47 -6.49
N MET A 187 -5.62 19.60 -6.57
CA MET A 187 -6.02 20.82 -5.84
C MET A 187 -7.43 21.27 -6.24
N ALA A 188 -7.72 21.33 -7.54
CA ALA A 188 -9.06 21.67 -8.03
C ALA A 188 -10.12 20.66 -7.59
N ARG A 189 -9.80 19.34 -7.58
CA ARG A 189 -10.71 18.30 -7.05
C ARG A 189 -11.00 18.45 -5.56
N MET A 190 -10.08 19.04 -4.81
CA MET A 190 -10.25 19.40 -3.41
C MET A 190 -10.97 20.75 -3.22
N GLY A 191 -11.32 21.46 -4.29
CA GLY A 191 -11.94 22.79 -4.22
C GLY A 191 -10.96 23.94 -4.02
N ASP A 192 -9.64 23.67 -4.02
CA ASP A 192 -8.62 24.72 -4.04
C ASP A 192 -8.33 25.16 -5.48
N ASP A 193 -9.31 25.82 -6.08
CA ASP A 193 -9.16 26.40 -7.41
C ASP A 193 -8.06 27.49 -7.43
N SER A 194 -7.77 28.13 -6.29
CA SER A 194 -6.75 29.20 -6.22
C SER A 194 -5.36 28.60 -6.39
N GLY A 195 -5.03 27.59 -5.59
CA GLY A 195 -3.76 26.87 -5.70
C GLY A 195 -3.60 26.25 -7.07
N ALA A 196 -4.65 25.62 -7.61
CA ALA A 196 -4.62 25.04 -8.95
C ALA A 196 -4.31 26.08 -10.03
N PHE A 197 -4.96 27.24 -9.99
CA PHE A 197 -4.70 28.32 -10.94
C PHE A 197 -3.29 28.87 -10.83
N GLU A 198 -2.79 29.11 -9.61
CA GLU A 198 -1.44 29.66 -9.42
C GLU A 198 -0.34 28.71 -9.90
N ILE A 199 -0.47 27.40 -9.65
CA ILE A 199 0.45 26.40 -10.19
C ILE A 199 0.45 26.45 -11.72
N LEU A 200 -0.73 26.35 -12.34
CA LEU A 200 -0.83 26.29 -13.80
C LEU A 200 -0.36 27.60 -14.44
N ARG A 201 -0.69 28.76 -13.85
CA ARG A 201 -0.22 30.05 -14.33
C ARG A 201 1.30 30.16 -14.29
N GLY A 202 1.94 29.64 -13.24
CA GLY A 202 3.40 29.63 -13.10
C GLY A 202 4.12 28.81 -14.18
N MET A 203 3.46 27.80 -14.75
CA MET A 203 4.03 26.90 -15.76
C MET A 203 4.00 27.46 -17.19
N ALA A 204 3.40 28.64 -17.43
CA ALA A 204 3.13 29.12 -18.79
C ALA A 204 4.39 29.23 -19.67
N ALA A 205 5.55 29.53 -19.07
CA ALA A 205 6.84 29.62 -19.77
C ALA A 205 7.45 28.23 -20.07
N ASP A 206 7.09 27.20 -19.29
CA ASP A 206 7.72 25.88 -19.32
C ASP A 206 6.98 24.88 -20.23
N VAL A 207 5.80 25.25 -20.73
CA VAL A 207 4.97 24.41 -21.60
C VAL A 207 4.88 25.02 -23.00
N PRO A 208 5.91 24.90 -23.87
CA PRO A 208 5.86 25.40 -25.24
C PRO A 208 4.77 24.70 -26.07
N THR A 209 4.43 25.27 -27.23
CA THR A 209 3.34 24.78 -28.11
C THR A 209 3.47 23.31 -28.48
N GLU A 210 4.69 22.84 -28.73
CA GLU A 210 4.98 21.46 -29.14
C GLU A 210 5.11 20.48 -27.94
N HIS A 211 4.99 20.97 -26.71
CA HIS A 211 5.15 20.12 -25.53
C HIS A 211 4.04 19.04 -25.48
N PRO A 212 4.36 17.75 -25.25
CA PRO A 212 3.37 16.67 -25.25
C PRO A 212 2.20 16.90 -24.28
N ALA A 213 2.46 17.55 -23.14
CA ALA A 213 1.45 17.91 -22.15
C ALA A 213 0.64 19.19 -22.47
N ARG A 214 0.96 19.96 -23.52
CA ARG A 214 0.32 21.25 -23.84
C ARG A 214 -1.22 21.16 -23.91
N PRO A 215 -1.83 20.13 -24.53
CA PRO A 215 -3.29 20.02 -24.55
C PRO A 215 -3.91 19.80 -23.17
N ALA A 216 -3.24 19.03 -22.29
CA ALA A 216 -3.70 18.83 -20.92
C ALA A 216 -3.58 20.13 -20.11
N TYR A 217 -2.43 20.79 -20.26
CA TYR A 217 -2.17 22.09 -19.65
C TYR A 217 -3.26 23.12 -20.01
N LEU A 218 -3.52 23.35 -21.30
CA LEU A 218 -4.52 24.33 -21.75
C LEU A 218 -5.93 24.00 -21.25
N TYR A 219 -6.28 22.71 -21.20
CA TYR A 219 -7.56 22.25 -20.67
C TYR A 219 -7.73 22.60 -19.20
N HIS A 220 -6.77 22.19 -18.36
CA HIS A 220 -6.84 22.40 -16.91
C HIS A 220 -6.62 23.88 -16.53
N TYR A 221 -5.74 24.59 -17.23
CA TYR A 221 -5.54 26.03 -17.05
C TYR A 221 -6.81 26.79 -17.37
N GLY A 222 -7.47 26.48 -18.49
CA GLY A 222 -8.72 27.16 -18.85
C GLY A 222 -9.83 26.94 -17.82
N LYS A 223 -9.94 25.71 -17.29
CA LYS A 223 -10.89 25.38 -16.24
C LYS A 223 -10.61 26.14 -14.94
N ALA A 224 -9.36 26.15 -14.49
CA ALA A 224 -8.94 26.83 -13.26
C ALA A 224 -9.05 28.37 -13.40
N ALA A 225 -8.72 28.92 -14.57
CA ALA A 225 -8.87 30.35 -14.84
C ALA A 225 -10.35 30.78 -14.76
N ILE A 226 -11.25 30.01 -15.38
CA ILE A 226 -12.69 30.31 -15.34
C ILE A 226 -13.24 30.19 -13.92
N SER A 227 -12.85 29.17 -13.15
CA SER A 227 -13.29 29.04 -11.75
C SER A 227 -12.77 30.17 -10.84
N LYS A 228 -11.62 30.77 -11.17
CA LYS A 228 -11.10 32.01 -10.56
C LYS A 228 -11.76 33.30 -11.04
N GLY A 229 -12.66 33.25 -12.03
CA GLY A 229 -13.25 34.44 -12.65
C GLY A 229 -12.38 35.10 -13.72
N GLN A 230 -11.24 34.51 -14.09
CA GLN A 230 -10.40 34.92 -15.22
C GLN A 230 -10.96 34.36 -16.53
N VAL A 231 -12.20 34.73 -16.85
CA VAL A 231 -12.99 34.13 -17.94
C VAL A 231 -12.30 34.28 -19.29
N ASP A 232 -11.77 35.47 -19.60
CA ASP A 232 -11.11 35.75 -20.88
C ASP A 232 -9.85 34.90 -21.08
N ALA A 233 -9.01 34.81 -20.03
CA ALA A 233 -7.80 33.99 -20.06
C ALA A 233 -8.13 32.51 -20.25
N GLY A 234 -9.17 32.01 -19.58
CA GLY A 234 -9.58 30.63 -19.71
C GLY A 234 -10.21 30.32 -21.07
N ALA A 235 -11.04 31.22 -21.60
CA ALA A 235 -11.60 31.10 -22.94
C ALA A 235 -10.50 31.13 -24.02
N GLN A 236 -9.48 31.98 -23.87
CA GLN A 236 -8.34 32.03 -24.78
C GLN A 236 -7.57 30.70 -24.79
N ALA A 237 -7.28 30.13 -23.62
CA ALA A 237 -6.59 28.85 -23.51
C ALA A 237 -7.39 27.70 -24.14
N TRP A 238 -8.70 27.66 -23.92
CA TRP A 238 -9.58 26.69 -24.56
C TRP A 238 -9.68 26.89 -26.07
N ASN A 239 -9.72 28.13 -26.56
CA ASN A 239 -9.67 28.42 -27.99
C ASN A 239 -8.36 27.92 -28.63
N GLU A 240 -7.23 28.09 -27.95
CA GLU A 240 -5.94 27.54 -28.40
C GLU A 240 -5.95 26.01 -28.44
N LEU A 241 -6.51 25.36 -27.41
CA LEU A 241 -6.67 23.92 -27.37
C LEU A 241 -7.50 23.39 -28.55
N LEU A 242 -8.61 24.06 -28.86
CA LEU A 242 -9.52 23.68 -29.94
C LEU A 242 -8.89 23.83 -31.33
N LYS A 243 -7.96 24.78 -31.51
CA LYS A 243 -7.20 24.98 -32.75
C LYS A 243 -6.13 23.90 -32.94
N THR A 244 -5.44 23.54 -31.87
CA THR A 244 -4.29 22.63 -31.91
C THR A 244 -4.66 21.15 -31.78
N THR A 245 -5.84 20.84 -31.25
CA THR A 245 -6.32 19.46 -31.11
C THR A 245 -7.20 19.07 -32.30
N PRO A 246 -6.67 18.33 -33.30
CA PRO A 246 -7.46 17.92 -34.44
C PRO A 246 -8.59 16.97 -34.03
N GLN A 247 -9.71 17.06 -34.74
CA GLN A 247 -10.76 16.06 -34.66
C GLN A 247 -10.23 14.73 -35.22
N LEU A 248 -10.42 13.64 -34.48
CA LEU A 248 -10.07 12.31 -34.96
C LEU A 248 -10.99 11.94 -36.14
N SER A 249 -10.42 11.78 -37.33
CA SER A 249 -11.04 11.09 -38.45
C SER A 249 -10.71 9.59 -38.38
N ALA A 250 -11.49 8.76 -39.07
CA ALA A 250 -11.27 7.31 -39.13
C ALA A 250 -9.85 6.95 -39.60
N ASP A 251 -9.28 7.73 -40.53
CA ASP A 251 -7.92 7.53 -41.06
C ASP A 251 -6.82 7.83 -40.04
N ASN A 252 -7.04 8.79 -39.13
CA ASN A 252 -6.09 9.16 -38.08
C ASN A 252 -6.15 8.23 -36.85
N ALA A 253 -7.23 7.45 -36.69
CA ALA A 253 -7.37 6.50 -35.60
C ALA A 253 -6.43 5.29 -35.77
N TYR A 254 -6.28 4.81 -37.01
CA TYR A 254 -5.37 3.71 -37.35
C TYR A 254 -3.90 4.12 -37.15
N SER A 255 -3.50 5.31 -37.62
CA SER A 255 -2.14 5.84 -37.40
C SER A 255 -1.78 5.93 -35.93
N LYS A 256 -2.66 6.48 -35.08
CA LYS A 256 -2.43 6.56 -33.62
C LYS A 256 -2.32 5.19 -32.95
N MET A 257 -3.10 4.21 -33.42
CA MET A 257 -3.00 2.84 -32.91
C MET A 257 -1.63 2.23 -33.27
N MET A 258 -1.14 2.48 -34.47
CA MET A 258 0.18 2.01 -34.91
C MET A 258 1.32 2.72 -34.16
N ASP A 259 1.21 4.03 -33.91
CA ASP A 259 2.20 4.79 -33.12
C ASP A 259 2.32 4.24 -31.69
N GLN A 260 1.19 3.91 -31.04
CA GLN A 260 1.19 3.29 -29.72
C GLN A 260 1.86 1.92 -29.72
N ILE A 261 1.64 1.12 -30.76
CA ILE A 261 2.26 -0.21 -30.91
C ILE A 261 3.77 -0.08 -31.13
N ILE A 262 4.20 0.89 -31.94
CA ILE A 262 5.63 1.17 -32.20
C ILE A 262 6.33 1.69 -30.94
N GLU A 263 5.66 2.54 -30.17
CA GLU A 263 6.18 3.05 -28.89
C GLU A 263 6.33 1.93 -27.84
N LEU A 264 5.36 1.00 -27.78
CA LEU A 264 5.41 -0.21 -26.96
C LEU A 264 6.50 -1.19 -27.40
N ALA A 265 6.85 -1.19 -28.69
CA ALA A 265 7.90 -2.03 -29.28
C ALA A 265 9.31 -1.42 -29.16
N SER A 266 9.45 -0.20 -28.61
CA SER A 266 10.74 0.46 -28.44
C SER A 266 11.66 -0.27 -27.44
N ASN A 267 12.97 -0.13 -27.64
CA ASN A 267 14.01 -0.78 -26.82
C ASN A 267 14.03 -0.33 -25.34
N ASP A 268 13.28 0.72 -24.95
CA ASP A 268 13.18 1.21 -23.57
C ASP A 268 11.75 1.06 -22.99
N ARG A 269 11.29 -0.19 -22.92
CA ARG A 269 10.01 -0.58 -22.31
C ARG A 269 9.79 -0.01 -20.90
N ARG A 270 10.87 0.27 -20.14
CA ARG A 270 10.75 0.80 -18.76
C ARG A 270 10.43 2.29 -18.76
N GLY A 271 11.05 3.07 -19.65
CA GLY A 271 10.75 4.48 -19.84
C GLY A 271 9.31 4.68 -20.33
N THR A 272 8.87 3.90 -21.32
CA THR A 272 7.52 4.02 -21.90
C THR A 272 6.42 3.66 -20.92
N LEU A 273 6.56 2.58 -20.14
CA LEU A 273 5.60 2.23 -19.09
C LEU A 273 5.51 3.31 -18.01
N LEU A 274 6.63 3.93 -17.64
CA LEU A 274 6.62 5.02 -16.67
C LEU A 274 5.92 6.26 -17.24
N GLN A 275 6.13 6.58 -18.51
CA GLN A 275 5.45 7.67 -19.21
C GLN A 275 3.93 7.43 -19.26
N GLN A 276 3.49 6.20 -19.55
CA GLN A 276 2.07 5.84 -19.51
C GLN A 276 1.47 5.97 -18.10
N GLN A 277 2.21 5.53 -17.07
CA GLN A 277 1.75 5.70 -15.70
C GLN A 277 1.64 7.18 -15.32
N LEU A 278 2.65 7.98 -15.68
CA LEU A 278 2.68 9.41 -15.41
C LEU A 278 1.50 10.12 -16.07
N THR A 279 1.26 9.81 -17.34
CA THR A 279 0.17 10.41 -18.12
C THR A 279 -1.21 10.05 -17.59
N ALA A 280 -1.39 8.81 -17.10
CA ALA A 280 -2.63 8.35 -16.50
C ALA A 280 -2.89 8.98 -15.12
N VAL A 281 -1.90 8.97 -14.22
CA VAL A 281 -2.05 9.50 -12.85
C VAL A 281 -2.25 11.01 -12.87
N CYS A 282 -1.52 11.72 -13.74
CA CYS A 282 -1.59 13.18 -13.78
C CYS A 282 -2.71 13.73 -14.68
N ASP A 283 -3.59 12.87 -15.21
CA ASP A 283 -4.63 13.22 -16.19
C ASP A 283 -4.12 14.01 -17.41
N THR A 284 -2.92 13.66 -17.88
CA THR A 284 -2.23 14.38 -18.97
C THR A 284 -2.17 13.60 -20.29
N GLY A 285 -2.49 12.29 -20.28
CA GLY A 285 -2.59 11.44 -21.48
C GLY A 285 -3.85 11.71 -22.33
N PRO A 286 -3.94 11.23 -23.58
CA PRO A 286 -5.10 11.49 -24.45
C PRO A 286 -6.23 10.45 -24.25
N PRO A 287 -7.50 10.75 -24.63
CA PRO A 287 -7.86 11.24 -25.96
C PRO A 287 -8.24 12.72 -25.97
N GLY A 288 -7.47 13.54 -26.69
CA GLY A 288 -7.74 14.96 -26.91
C GLY A 288 -9.15 15.25 -27.44
N GLU A 289 -9.83 14.27 -28.04
CA GLU A 289 -11.23 14.37 -28.44
C GLU A 289 -12.19 14.48 -27.24
N LYS A 290 -11.95 13.74 -26.14
CA LYS A 290 -12.76 13.88 -24.94
C LYS A 290 -12.62 15.30 -24.38
N ARG A 291 -11.38 15.79 -24.21
CA ARG A 291 -11.11 17.16 -23.77
C ARG A 291 -11.75 18.20 -24.70
N ARG A 292 -11.62 18.01 -26.02
CA ARG A 292 -12.25 18.88 -27.03
C ARG A 292 -13.77 18.92 -26.88
N ARG A 293 -14.42 17.77 -26.74
CA ARG A 293 -15.88 17.69 -26.54
C ARG A 293 -16.32 18.30 -25.22
N ASP A 294 -15.58 18.05 -24.15
CA ASP A 294 -15.85 18.60 -22.83
C ASP A 294 -15.74 20.13 -22.85
N VAL A 295 -14.70 20.68 -23.48
CA VAL A 295 -14.51 22.13 -23.67
C VAL A 295 -15.62 22.74 -24.52
N ILE A 296 -15.99 22.13 -25.66
CA ILE A 296 -17.08 22.66 -26.50
C ILE A 296 -18.38 22.72 -25.69
N ARG A 297 -18.73 21.63 -24.99
CA ARG A 297 -19.92 21.57 -24.16
C ARG A 297 -19.93 22.64 -23.07
N GLU A 298 -18.79 22.83 -22.41
CA GLU A 298 -18.67 23.79 -21.32
C GLU A 298 -18.65 25.25 -21.81
N MET A 299 -18.06 25.51 -22.98
CA MET A 299 -18.15 26.82 -23.63
C MET A 299 -19.57 27.13 -24.05
N GLU A 300 -20.28 26.18 -24.67
CA GLU A 300 -21.70 26.34 -25.05
C GLU A 300 -22.57 26.61 -23.82
N SER A 301 -22.42 25.83 -22.74
CA SER A 301 -23.24 25.97 -21.53
C SER A 301 -23.01 27.29 -20.80
N ARG A 302 -21.81 27.87 -20.93
CA ARG A 302 -21.42 29.16 -20.34
C ARG A 302 -21.63 30.35 -21.29
N GLY A 303 -22.09 30.12 -22.53
CA GLY A 303 -22.27 31.18 -23.52
C GLY A 303 -20.96 31.81 -24.04
N LEU A 304 -19.85 31.07 -23.96
CA LEU A 304 -18.53 31.53 -24.43
C LEU A 304 -18.40 31.36 -25.94
N PRO A 305 -17.71 32.29 -26.64
CA PRO A 305 -17.57 32.23 -28.09
C PRO A 305 -16.67 31.09 -28.52
N LEU A 306 -17.18 30.22 -29.39
CA LEU A 306 -16.42 29.16 -30.05
C LEU A 306 -15.70 29.69 -31.31
N PRO A 307 -14.54 29.11 -31.70
CA PRO A 307 -13.89 29.45 -32.96
C PRO A 307 -14.78 29.11 -34.16
N ALA A 308 -14.82 29.98 -35.17
CA ALA A 308 -15.68 29.80 -36.34
C ALA A 308 -15.49 28.45 -37.07
N GLU A 309 -14.24 28.00 -37.19
CA GLU A 309 -13.91 26.70 -37.79
C GLU A 309 -14.47 25.51 -36.99
N VAL A 310 -14.50 25.63 -35.66
CA VAL A 310 -15.07 24.61 -34.77
C VAL A 310 -16.58 24.55 -34.96
N VAL A 311 -17.24 25.72 -35.01
CA VAL A 311 -18.68 25.81 -35.24
C VAL A 311 -19.06 25.19 -36.59
N GLN A 312 -18.32 25.50 -37.66
CA GLN A 312 -18.56 24.94 -38.99
C GLN A 312 -18.39 23.41 -39.02
N LYS A 313 -17.31 22.88 -38.42
CA LYS A 313 -17.06 21.43 -38.35
C LYS A 313 -18.09 20.69 -37.50
N GLU A 314 -18.50 21.25 -36.35
CA GLU A 314 -19.55 20.67 -35.51
C GLU A 314 -20.92 20.70 -36.21
N ALA A 315 -21.24 21.78 -36.92
CA ALA A 315 -22.47 21.87 -37.73
C ALA A 315 -22.47 20.84 -38.87
N ALA A 316 -21.33 20.62 -39.53
CA ALA A 316 -21.18 19.56 -40.54
C ALA A 316 -21.37 18.16 -39.93
N ARG A 317 -20.74 17.87 -38.78
CA ARG A 317 -20.91 16.58 -38.08
C ARG A 317 -22.36 16.33 -37.68
N ARG A 318 -23.04 17.32 -37.08
CA ARG A 318 -24.45 17.19 -36.68
C ARG A 318 -25.36 16.95 -37.89
N ARG A 319 -25.04 17.52 -39.06
CA ARG A 319 -25.74 17.22 -40.32
C ARG A 319 -25.50 15.78 -40.78
N GLU A 320 -24.26 15.29 -40.76
CA GLU A 320 -23.93 13.90 -41.11
C GLU A 320 -24.57 12.87 -40.15
N GLU A 321 -24.55 13.14 -38.84
CA GLU A 321 -25.21 12.33 -37.82
C GLU A 321 -26.75 12.34 -38.01
N GLY A 322 -27.32 13.50 -38.33
CA GLY A 322 -28.75 13.65 -38.60
C GLY A 322 -29.21 13.00 -39.92
N VAL A 323 -28.35 12.97 -40.94
CA VAL A 323 -28.62 12.29 -42.22
C VAL A 323 -28.52 10.77 -42.07
N ASN A 324 -27.63 10.26 -41.20
CA ASN A 324 -27.50 8.83 -40.90
C ASN A 324 -28.55 8.32 -39.90
N ALA A 325 -29.33 9.19 -39.27
CA ALA A 325 -30.42 8.83 -38.36
C ALA A 325 -31.76 8.63 -39.10
N VAL A 326 -31.82 7.65 -40.02
CA VAL A 326 -33.09 7.15 -40.60
C VAL A 326 -33.64 6.02 -39.70
N PRO A 327 -34.95 5.96 -39.39
CA PRO A 327 -35.50 5.02 -38.42
C PRO A 327 -35.66 3.63 -39.02
N GLY A 328 -34.66 2.76 -38.82
CA GLY A 328 -34.76 1.33 -39.12
C GLY A 328 -34.95 0.53 -37.84
N GLY A 329 -36.20 0.15 -37.54
CA GLY A 329 -36.52 -0.80 -36.50
C GLY A 329 -35.82 -2.14 -36.73
N GLY A 330 -34.99 -2.55 -35.79
CA GLY A 330 -34.33 -3.85 -35.78
C GLY A 330 -33.72 -4.09 -34.42
N ALA A 331 -34.34 -4.97 -33.63
CA ALA A 331 -33.87 -5.35 -32.30
C ALA A 331 -32.39 -5.77 -32.37
N LYS A 332 -31.52 -5.05 -31.65
CA LYS A 332 -30.13 -5.48 -31.46
C LYS A 332 -30.13 -6.67 -30.49
N PRO A 333 -29.49 -7.81 -30.82
CA PRO A 333 -29.38 -8.90 -29.85
C PRO A 333 -28.52 -8.45 -28.67
N ALA A 334 -28.92 -8.87 -27.47
CA ALA A 334 -28.26 -8.56 -26.21
C ALA A 334 -26.76 -8.89 -26.27
N ARG A 335 -25.90 -7.87 -26.14
CA ARG A 335 -24.46 -8.08 -25.95
C ARG A 335 -24.24 -8.78 -24.62
N LYS A 336 -23.69 -9.99 -24.65
CA LYS A 336 -23.20 -10.69 -23.45
C LYS A 336 -22.11 -9.85 -22.77
N PRO A 337 -22.06 -9.81 -21.43
CA PRO A 337 -21.06 -9.03 -20.71
C PRO A 337 -19.66 -9.60 -20.96
N ILE A 338 -18.73 -8.72 -21.33
CA ILE A 338 -17.30 -9.02 -21.42
C ILE A 338 -16.78 -9.11 -19.99
N VAL A 339 -16.47 -10.33 -19.54
CA VAL A 339 -15.75 -10.59 -18.29
C VAL A 339 -14.29 -10.20 -18.51
N ILE A 340 -13.88 -9.05 -17.98
CA ILE A 340 -12.46 -8.69 -17.91
C ILE A 340 -11.87 -9.47 -16.72
N ARG A 341 -11.04 -10.48 -17.02
CA ARG A 341 -10.22 -11.15 -16.00
C ARG A 341 -9.15 -10.17 -15.54
N HIS A 342 -9.15 -9.83 -14.26
CA HIS A 342 -8.00 -9.21 -13.60
C HIS A 342 -6.81 -10.15 -13.69
N PHE A 343 -5.67 -9.65 -14.16
CA PHE A 343 -4.39 -10.32 -14.02
C PHE A 343 -3.73 -9.83 -12.73
N ASP A 344 -3.37 -10.79 -11.88
CA ASP A 344 -2.52 -10.64 -10.69
C ASP A 344 -1.10 -10.17 -11.05
#